data_AF-A0A8T4RHM4-F1
#
_entry.id   AF-A0A8T4RHM4-F1
#
_cell.length_a   1.000
_cell.length_b   1.000
_cell.length_c   1.000
_cell.angle_alpha   90.00
_cell.angle_beta   90.00
_cell.angle_gamma   90.00
#
_symmetry.space_group_name_H-M   'P 1'
#
loop_
_entity.id
_entity.type
_entity.pdbx_description
1 polymer ?
#
loop_
_entity_poly.entity_id
_entity_poly.type
_entity_poly.pdbx_seq_one_letter_code
_entity_poly.pdbx_strand_id
1 'polypeptide(L)'
;MESKRLSELTKYLTPLKKLLHKELFDIIIFGSFVKGGHARDIDLALVVYEKIDVAPLKKKINDIFKKEIDIQMIMIDSLYSPLWLTLIKEGYSIKKNTFLSQLYNIQPCVLYKYSLKKLNNVQKVQFERGIKNVLGKKGNFLTRSVVLAPLSLKNEMMEFLKHWNVYYESQEYELLPLMRKEVFL
;
A
#
# COMPACT_ATOMS: atom_id res chain seq x y z
N MET A 1 -0.76 -12.70 7.00
CA MET A 1 0.52 -12.16 6.50
C MET A 1 0.91 -10.83 7.17
N GLU A 2 -0.02 -10.02 7.68
CA GLU A 2 0.30 -8.79 8.44
C GLU A 2 0.95 -9.04 9.83
N SER A 3 0.59 -10.13 10.54
CA SER A 3 1.01 -10.28 11.94
C SER A 3 2.51 -10.55 12.16
N LYS A 4 3.19 -11.21 11.21
CA LYS A 4 4.65 -11.44 11.28
C LYS A 4 5.48 -10.18 10.98
N ARG A 5 4.94 -9.25 10.18
CA ARG A 5 5.61 -7.98 9.82
C ARG A 5 5.69 -7.02 11.00
N LEU A 6 4.63 -6.98 11.82
CA LEU A 6 4.54 -6.07 12.97
C LEU A 6 5.38 -6.53 14.17
N SER A 7 5.60 -7.83 14.37
CA SER A 7 6.27 -8.35 15.57
C SER A 7 7.75 -7.99 15.70
N GLU A 8 8.45 -7.74 14.59
CA GLU A 8 9.84 -7.26 14.63
C GLU A 8 9.91 -5.73 14.76
N LEU A 9 9.02 -5.02 14.07
CA LEU A 9 8.93 -3.55 14.13
C LEU A 9 8.60 -3.03 15.53
N THR A 10 7.74 -3.73 16.28
CA THR A 10 7.28 -3.30 17.62
C THR A 10 8.43 -3.05 18.60
N LYS A 11 9.54 -3.77 18.47
CA LYS A 11 10.74 -3.61 19.31
C LYS A 11 11.39 -2.22 19.15
N TYR A 12 11.26 -1.62 17.97
CA TYR A 12 11.93 -0.37 17.62
C TYR A 12 11.03 0.86 17.73
N LEU A 13 9.71 0.68 17.84
CA LEU A 13 8.74 1.79 17.86
C LEU A 13 8.99 2.77 19.00
N THR A 14 9.13 2.27 20.23
CA THR A 14 9.27 3.14 21.42
C THR A 14 10.57 3.95 21.39
N PRO A 15 11.76 3.37 21.12
CA PRO A 15 12.99 4.12 20.95
C PRO A 15 12.91 5.17 19.83
N LEU A 16 12.38 4.81 18.66
CA LEU A 16 12.29 5.72 17.53
C LEU A 16 11.30 6.87 17.76
N LYS A 17 10.16 6.60 18.41
CA LYS A 17 9.19 7.65 18.78
C LYS A 17 9.81 8.73 19.67
N LYS A 18 10.76 8.38 20.54
CA LYS A 18 11.47 9.35 21.40
C LYS A 18 12.40 10.29 20.63
N LEU A 19 12.77 9.94 19.39
CA LEU A 19 13.60 10.79 18.54
C LEU A 19 12.77 11.85 17.79
N LEU A 20 11.45 11.68 17.71
CA LEU A 20 10.56 12.63 17.05
C LEU A 20 10.50 13.94 17.83
N HIS A 21 10.55 15.05 17.11
CA HIS A 21 10.48 16.41 17.66
C HIS A 21 9.92 17.36 16.59
N LYS A 22 9.93 18.68 16.85
CA LYS A 22 9.29 19.64 15.93
C LYS A 22 9.90 19.62 14.52
N GLU A 23 11.22 19.49 14.41
CA GLU A 23 11.93 19.50 13.12
C GLU A 23 11.88 18.13 12.42
N LEU A 24 11.96 17.03 13.19
CA LEU A 24 11.77 15.66 12.71
C LEU A 24 10.29 15.24 12.85
N PHE A 25 9.50 15.53 11.83
CA PHE A 25 8.06 15.29 11.81
C PHE A 25 7.70 13.82 11.96
N ASP A 26 8.38 12.93 11.23
CA ASP A 26 8.16 11.48 11.25
C ASP A 26 9.41 10.71 10.85
N ILE A 27 9.46 9.43 11.22
CA ILE A 27 10.42 8.45 10.73
C ILE A 27 9.59 7.39 10.02
N ILE A 28 9.89 7.11 8.76
CA ILE A 28 9.19 6.10 7.98
C ILE A 28 10.18 4.98 7.69
N ILE A 29 9.86 3.77 8.13
CA ILE A 29 10.62 2.57 7.79
C ILE A 29 10.05 2.01 6.50
N PHE A 30 10.88 1.67 5.52
CA PHE A 30 10.44 1.09 4.26
C PHE A 30 11.39 -0.03 3.79
N GLY A 31 11.22 -0.51 2.57
CA GLY A 31 12.12 -1.49 1.97
C GLY A 31 11.92 -2.92 2.44
N SER A 32 12.99 -3.71 2.31
CA SER A 32 12.97 -5.17 2.50
C SER A 32 12.65 -5.57 3.95
N PHE A 33 13.04 -4.73 4.91
CA PHE A 33 12.80 -4.93 6.34
C PHE A 33 11.30 -4.98 6.66
N VAL A 34 10.51 -4.09 6.05
CA VAL A 34 9.05 -4.05 6.28
C VAL A 34 8.31 -5.14 5.50
N LYS A 35 8.88 -5.59 4.37
CA LYS A 35 8.31 -6.67 3.56
C LYS A 35 8.45 -8.06 4.20
N GLY A 36 9.31 -8.21 5.22
CA GLY A 36 9.53 -9.47 5.94
C GLY A 36 10.63 -10.35 5.35
N GLY A 37 11.57 -9.76 4.58
CA GLY A 37 12.78 -10.45 4.13
C GLY A 37 13.91 -10.39 5.17
N HIS A 38 14.96 -11.21 4.99
CA HIS A 38 16.20 -11.07 5.74
C HIS A 38 16.96 -9.80 5.30
N ALA A 39 16.52 -8.65 5.79
CA ALA A 39 17.10 -7.37 5.45
C ALA A 39 18.51 -7.24 6.07
N ARG A 40 19.49 -7.00 5.19
CA ARG A 40 20.89 -6.74 5.58
C ARG A 40 21.03 -5.33 6.12
N ASP A 41 20.34 -4.40 5.47
CA ASP A 41 20.21 -2.98 5.74
C ASP A 41 18.77 -2.63 6.16
N ILE A 42 18.60 -1.44 6.74
CA ILE A 42 17.29 -0.89 7.08
C ILE A 42 17.15 0.46 6.39
N ASP A 43 16.18 0.56 5.50
CA ASP A 43 15.84 1.78 4.79
C ASP A 43 14.91 2.65 5.65
N LEU A 44 15.34 3.89 5.92
CA LEU A 44 14.61 4.87 6.70
C LEU A 44 14.48 6.19 5.94
N ALA A 45 13.28 6.75 5.96
CA ALA A 45 13.04 8.11 5.54
C ALA A 45 12.77 9.01 6.76
N LEU A 46 13.53 10.09 6.87
CA LEU A 46 13.30 11.15 7.85
C LEU A 46 12.43 12.22 7.19
N VAL A 47 11.20 12.40 7.69
CA VAL A 47 10.32 13.46 7.22
C VAL A 47 10.57 14.68 8.07
N VAL A 48 11.02 15.77 7.44
CA VAL A 48 11.45 16.99 8.12
C VAL A 48 10.75 18.22 7.53
N TYR A 49 10.60 19.27 8.33
CA TYR A 49 10.11 20.57 7.84
C TYR A 49 11.23 21.41 7.23
N GLU A 50 12.44 21.27 7.76
CA GLU A 50 13.63 22.01 7.37
C GLU A 50 14.83 21.05 7.33
N LYS A 51 15.90 21.42 6.61
CA LYS A 51 17.12 20.59 6.58
C LYS A 51 17.73 20.56 7.98
N ILE A 52 17.95 19.35 8.49
CA ILE A 52 18.62 19.11 9.76
C ILE A 52 19.92 18.34 9.56
N ASP A 53 20.82 18.41 10.55
CA ASP A 53 22.00 17.54 10.56
C ASP A 53 21.59 16.08 10.85
N VAL A 54 21.83 15.22 9.87
CA VAL A 54 21.47 13.80 9.92
C VAL A 54 22.49 12.99 10.72
N ALA A 55 23.74 13.44 10.85
CA ALA A 55 24.80 12.67 11.51
C ALA A 55 24.47 12.24 12.96
N PRO A 56 24.01 13.15 13.87
CA PRO A 56 23.66 12.77 15.23
C PRO A 56 22.43 11.86 15.30
N LEU A 57 21.47 12.02 14.39
CA LEU A 57 20.30 11.14 14.29
C LEU A 57 20.70 9.75 13.80
N LYS A 58 21.53 9.67 12.75
CA LYS A 58 22.03 8.41 12.21
C LYS A 58 22.73 7.58 13.28
N LYS A 59 23.55 8.22 14.13
CA LYS A 59 24.19 7.54 15.27
C LYS A 59 23.17 6.94 16.24
N LYS A 60 22.21 7.74 16.71
CA LYS A 60 21.15 7.27 17.63
C LYS A 60 20.32 6.14 17.05
N ILE A 61 20.03 6.20 15.75
CA ILE A 61 19.24 5.19 15.05
C ILE A 61 20.08 3.90 14.86
N ASN A 62 21.36 4.00 14.50
CA ASN A 62 22.27 2.86 14.43
C ASN A 62 22.36 2.12 15.79
N ASP A 63 22.40 2.86 16.90
CA ASP A 63 22.41 2.28 18.25
C ASP A 63 21.13 1.48 18.58
N ILE A 64 19.99 1.89 18.00
CA ILE A 64 18.69 1.23 18.17
C ILE A 64 18.62 -0.09 17.40
N PHE A 65 19.02 -0.10 16.13
CA PHE A 65 18.89 -1.28 15.27
C PHE A 65 20.07 -2.24 15.30
N LYS A 66 21.28 -1.74 15.64
CA LYS A 66 22.55 -2.50 15.59
C LYS A 66 22.80 -3.15 14.22
N LYS A 67 22.39 -2.46 13.15
CA LYS A 67 22.54 -2.86 11.74
C LYS A 67 22.96 -1.66 10.92
N GLU A 68 23.36 -1.90 9.67
CA GLU A 68 23.55 -0.85 8.69
C GLU A 68 22.20 -0.20 8.35
N ILE A 69 22.20 1.12 8.25
CA ILE A 69 20.99 1.91 8.02
C ILE A 69 21.26 2.88 6.88
N ASP A 70 20.41 2.82 5.86
CA ASP A 70 20.31 3.85 4.85
C ASP A 70 19.27 4.88 5.29
N ILE A 71 19.67 6.14 5.36
CA ILE A 71 18.82 7.23 5.81
C ILE A 71 18.68 8.24 4.69
N GLN A 72 17.44 8.42 4.25
CA GLN A 72 17.06 9.38 3.25
C GLN A 72 16.25 10.49 3.91
N MET A 73 16.59 11.76 3.67
CA MET A 73 15.85 12.90 4.21
C MET A 73 14.85 13.39 3.18
N ILE A 74 13.61 13.60 3.61
CA ILE A 74 12.51 14.08 2.77
C ILE A 74 11.91 15.30 3.45
N MET A 75 11.85 16.38 2.69
CA MET A 75 11.17 17.59 3.11
C MET A 75 9.66 17.38 2.98
N ILE A 76 8.87 17.84 3.94
CA ILE A 76 7.41 17.62 3.93
C ILE A 76 6.70 18.27 2.73
N ASP A 77 7.30 19.29 2.13
CA ASP A 77 6.83 19.97 0.91
C ASP A 77 7.22 19.22 -0.38
N SER A 78 8.12 18.23 -0.29
CA SER A 78 8.64 17.45 -1.42
C SER A 78 7.84 16.17 -1.73
N LEU A 79 6.51 16.24 -1.58
CA LEU A 79 5.56 15.12 -1.73
C LEU A 79 5.55 14.48 -3.13
N TYR A 80 6.19 15.09 -4.12
CA TYR A 80 6.22 14.61 -5.51
C TYR A 80 7.48 13.80 -5.85
N SER A 81 8.38 13.57 -4.89
CA SER A 81 9.58 12.78 -5.15
C SER A 81 9.24 11.30 -5.44
N PRO A 82 10.00 10.61 -6.31
CA PRO A 82 9.82 9.17 -6.55
C PRO A 82 9.89 8.35 -5.27
N LEU A 83 10.71 8.80 -4.30
CA LEU A 83 10.81 8.20 -2.99
C LEU A 83 9.48 8.26 -2.22
N TRP A 84 8.75 9.37 -2.30
CA TRP A 84 7.44 9.49 -1.64
C TRP A 84 6.43 8.45 -2.13
N LEU A 85 6.45 8.12 -3.43
CA LEU A 85 5.60 7.05 -3.97
C LEU A 85 5.95 5.69 -3.36
N THR A 86 7.24 5.38 -3.21
CA THR A 86 7.70 4.18 -2.50
C THR A 86 7.21 4.19 -1.06
N LEU A 87 7.38 5.30 -0.33
CA LEU A 87 6.92 5.41 1.05
C LEU A 87 5.41 5.21 1.18
N ILE A 88 4.60 5.75 0.27
CA ILE A 88 3.15 5.51 0.29
C ILE A 88 2.83 4.02 0.13
N LYS A 89 3.54 3.31 -0.75
CA LYS A 89 3.27 1.89 -1.05
C LYS A 89 3.59 0.96 0.13
N GLU A 90 4.72 1.18 0.79
CA GLU A 90 5.28 0.21 1.75
C GLU A 90 5.74 0.80 3.08
N GLY A 91 5.79 2.12 3.20
CA GLY A 91 6.32 2.82 4.36
C GLY A 91 5.45 2.65 5.61
N TYR A 92 6.10 2.36 6.73
CA TYR A 92 5.51 2.30 8.05
C TYR A 92 5.86 3.57 8.83
N SER A 93 4.85 4.37 9.18
CA SER A 93 5.02 5.59 9.97
C SER A 93 5.23 5.25 11.44
N ILE A 94 6.35 5.69 12.00
CA ILE A 94 6.62 5.57 13.44
C ILE A 94 5.68 6.45 14.26
N LYS A 95 5.42 7.68 13.79
CA LYS A 95 4.51 8.62 14.46
C LYS A 95 3.07 8.11 14.51
N LYS A 96 2.55 7.65 13.38
CA LYS A 96 1.15 7.20 13.25
C LYS A 96 0.96 5.73 13.60
N ASN A 97 2.05 4.98 13.74
CA ASN A 97 2.02 3.55 14.08
C ASN A 97 1.15 2.73 13.11
N THR A 98 1.26 3.02 11.81
CA THR A 98 0.47 2.39 10.76
C THR A 98 1.20 2.56 9.42
N PHE A 99 0.82 1.77 8.42
CA PHE A 99 1.32 1.93 7.06
C PHE A 99 0.76 3.19 6.42
N LEU A 100 1.56 3.86 5.59
CA LEU A 100 1.10 5.03 4.85
C LEU A 100 -0.03 4.69 3.87
N SER A 101 0.01 3.53 3.24
CA SER A 101 -1.10 3.04 2.39
C SER A 101 -2.42 2.95 3.16
N GLN A 102 -2.38 2.53 4.43
CA GLN A 102 -3.56 2.51 5.31
C GLN A 102 -3.99 3.93 5.68
N LEU A 103 -3.04 4.80 6.02
CA LEU A 103 -3.32 6.20 6.39
C LEU A 103 -3.98 6.99 5.23
N TYR A 104 -3.47 6.83 4.01
CA TYR A 104 -4.00 7.48 2.82
C TYR A 104 -5.15 6.72 2.18
N ASN A 105 -5.53 5.56 2.72
CA ASN A 105 -6.54 4.67 2.16
C ASN A 105 -6.25 4.35 0.68
N ILE A 106 -5.00 4.06 0.36
CA ILE A 106 -4.55 3.71 -0.99
C ILE A 106 -4.36 2.21 -1.03
N GLN A 107 -4.88 1.57 -2.08
CA GLN A 107 -4.62 0.16 -2.33
C GLN A 107 -4.27 -0.07 -3.80
N PRO A 108 -3.39 -1.04 -4.09
CA PRO A 108 -3.17 -1.48 -5.46
C PRO A 108 -4.42 -2.20 -5.96
N CYS A 109 -4.87 -1.80 -7.15
CA CYS A 109 -6.07 -2.33 -7.79
C CYS A 109 -5.80 -2.72 -9.23
N VAL A 110 -6.68 -3.56 -9.78
CA VAL A 110 -6.77 -3.84 -11.20
C VAL A 110 -8.17 -3.48 -11.66
N LEU A 111 -8.25 -2.65 -12.69
CA LEU A 111 -9.48 -2.34 -13.39
C LEU A 111 -9.68 -3.39 -14.47
N TYR A 112 -10.82 -4.08 -14.44
CA TYR A 112 -11.24 -5.00 -15.48
C TYR A 112 -12.41 -4.43 -16.25
N LYS A 113 -12.34 -4.51 -17.57
CA LYS A 113 -13.45 -4.21 -18.48
C LYS A 113 -13.74 -5.45 -19.31
N TYR A 114 -14.92 -6.04 -19.16
CA TYR A 114 -15.28 -7.30 -19.80
C TYR A 114 -16.58 -7.21 -20.62
N SER A 115 -16.72 -8.07 -21.63
CA SER A 115 -17.84 -8.04 -22.59
C SER A 115 -18.79 -9.22 -22.43
N LEU A 116 -20.00 -8.98 -21.92
CA LEU A 116 -21.03 -10.02 -21.73
C LEU A 116 -21.78 -10.40 -23.03
N LYS A 117 -21.33 -9.94 -24.21
CA LYS A 117 -22.03 -10.13 -25.49
C LYS A 117 -22.18 -11.61 -25.89
N LYS A 118 -21.22 -12.46 -25.51
CA LYS A 118 -21.23 -13.91 -25.81
C LYS A 118 -22.16 -14.72 -24.91
N LEU A 119 -22.64 -14.12 -23.80
CA LEU A 119 -23.45 -14.82 -22.82
C LEU A 119 -24.94 -14.60 -23.09
N ASN A 120 -25.72 -15.66 -22.97
CA ASN A 120 -27.18 -15.58 -22.97
C ASN A 120 -27.72 -15.00 -21.63
N ASN A 121 -29.03 -14.78 -21.53
CA ASN A 121 -29.62 -14.14 -20.35
C ASN A 121 -29.42 -14.94 -19.05
N VAL A 122 -29.54 -16.27 -19.11
CA VAL A 122 -29.32 -17.15 -17.94
C VAL A 122 -27.86 -17.12 -17.52
N GLN A 123 -26.93 -17.22 -18.49
CA GLN A 123 -25.49 -17.13 -18.27
C GLN A 123 -25.08 -15.78 -17.70
N LYS A 124 -25.67 -14.67 -18.14
CA LYS A 124 -25.40 -13.33 -17.58
C LYS A 124 -25.76 -13.25 -16.09
N VAL A 125 -26.92 -13.80 -15.71
CA VAL A 125 -27.34 -13.83 -14.29
C VAL A 125 -26.39 -14.69 -13.46
N GLN A 126 -25.98 -15.85 -13.98
CA GLN A 126 -25.01 -16.72 -13.30
C GLN A 126 -23.63 -16.07 -13.19
N PHE A 127 -23.15 -15.42 -14.26
CA PHE A 127 -21.91 -14.66 -14.29
C PHE A 127 -21.93 -13.56 -13.22
N GLU A 128 -23.00 -12.78 -13.14
CA GLU A 128 -23.13 -11.68 -12.17
C GLU A 128 -23.06 -12.18 -10.71
N ARG A 129 -23.65 -13.35 -10.43
CA ARG A 129 -23.54 -13.99 -9.11
C ARG A 129 -22.13 -14.50 -8.86
N GLY A 130 -21.52 -15.15 -9.85
CA GLY A 130 -20.17 -15.69 -9.77
C GLY A 130 -19.11 -14.62 -9.51
N ILE A 131 -19.15 -13.51 -10.26
CA ILE A 131 -18.18 -12.43 -10.13
C ILE A 131 -18.28 -11.73 -8.76
N LYS A 132 -19.51 -11.61 -8.21
CA LYS A 132 -19.70 -11.10 -6.84
C LYS A 132 -19.11 -12.03 -5.78
N ASN A 133 -19.12 -13.35 -6.00
CA ASN A 133 -18.47 -14.30 -5.11
C ASN A 133 -16.94 -14.21 -5.17
N VAL A 134 -16.37 -14.05 -6.37
CA VAL A 134 -14.91 -13.86 -6.54
C VAL A 134 -14.44 -12.57 -5.86
N LEU A 135 -15.17 -11.48 -6.06
CA LEU A 135 -14.79 -10.16 -5.55
C LEU A 135 -15.11 -9.96 -4.05
N GLY A 136 -16.14 -10.66 -3.55
CA GLY A 136 -16.67 -10.48 -2.22
C GLY A 136 -17.02 -9.01 -1.93
N LYS A 137 -16.71 -8.55 -0.70
CA LYS A 137 -16.89 -7.15 -0.28
C LYS A 137 -15.79 -6.20 -0.75
N LYS A 138 -14.74 -6.72 -1.40
CA LYS A 138 -13.52 -5.94 -1.71
C LYS A 138 -13.53 -5.37 -3.13
N GLY A 139 -14.27 -5.96 -4.06
CA GLY A 139 -14.43 -5.42 -5.41
C GLY A 139 -15.44 -4.28 -5.46
N ASN A 140 -15.18 -3.33 -6.35
CA ASN A 140 -16.05 -2.18 -6.58
C ASN A 140 -16.50 -2.16 -8.05
N PHE A 141 -17.79 -2.39 -8.29
CA PHE A 141 -18.36 -2.29 -9.64
C PHE A 141 -18.54 -0.81 -10.00
N LEU A 142 -17.85 -0.37 -11.05
CA LEU A 142 -18.06 0.96 -11.62
C LEU A 142 -19.25 0.95 -12.59
N THR A 143 -19.41 -0.15 -13.33
CA THR A 143 -20.59 -0.43 -14.16
C THR A 143 -20.85 -1.94 -14.18
N ARG A 144 -21.86 -2.40 -14.93
CA ARG A 144 -22.13 -3.86 -15.10
C ARG A 144 -20.98 -4.62 -15.76
N SER A 145 -20.14 -3.95 -16.52
CA SER A 145 -19.04 -4.53 -17.31
C SER A 145 -17.66 -4.01 -16.92
N VAL A 146 -17.58 -3.14 -15.91
CA VAL A 146 -16.34 -2.55 -15.44
C VAL A 146 -16.26 -2.69 -13.93
N VAL A 147 -15.20 -3.34 -13.46
CA VAL A 147 -14.99 -3.60 -12.04
C VAL A 147 -13.56 -3.29 -11.64
N LEU A 148 -13.42 -2.69 -10.47
CA LEU A 148 -12.15 -2.43 -9.83
C LEU A 148 -11.97 -3.49 -8.73
N ALA A 149 -10.94 -4.31 -8.84
CA ALA A 149 -10.61 -5.34 -7.86
C ALA A 149 -9.29 -5.03 -7.17
N PRO A 150 -9.10 -5.36 -5.88
CA PRO A 150 -7.77 -5.34 -5.27
C PRO A 150 -6.80 -6.24 -6.04
N LEU A 151 -5.53 -5.83 -6.12
CA LEU A 151 -4.48 -6.60 -6.81
C LEU A 151 -4.32 -8.02 -6.26
N SER A 152 -4.65 -8.23 -4.97
CA SER A 152 -4.64 -9.54 -4.33
C SER A 152 -5.66 -10.54 -4.90
N LEU A 153 -6.67 -10.09 -5.64
CA LEU A 153 -7.65 -10.95 -6.32
C LEU A 153 -7.39 -11.11 -7.82
N LYS A 154 -6.22 -10.65 -8.30
CA LYS A 154 -5.92 -10.62 -9.73
C LYS A 154 -6.02 -12.02 -10.37
N ASN A 155 -5.43 -13.02 -9.73
CA ASN A 155 -5.38 -14.37 -10.29
C ASN A 155 -6.78 -15.00 -10.34
N GLU A 156 -7.54 -14.89 -9.25
CA GLU A 156 -8.90 -15.40 -9.16
C GLU A 156 -9.83 -14.72 -10.19
N MET A 157 -9.67 -13.41 -10.39
CA MET A 157 -10.41 -12.67 -11.42
C MET A 157 -10.04 -13.12 -12.84
N MET A 158 -8.76 -13.30 -13.12
CA MET A 158 -8.29 -13.76 -14.43
C MET A 158 -8.80 -15.18 -14.74
N GLU A 159 -8.72 -16.09 -13.76
CA GLU A 159 -9.23 -17.46 -13.88
C GLU A 159 -10.74 -17.48 -14.11
N PHE A 160 -11.49 -16.66 -13.35
CA PHE A 160 -12.93 -16.53 -13.51
C PHE A 160 -13.31 -16.04 -14.92
N LEU A 161 -12.70 -14.96 -15.39
CA LEU A 161 -13.01 -14.40 -16.72
C LEU A 161 -12.63 -15.38 -17.84
N LYS A 162 -11.52 -16.11 -17.68
CA LYS A 162 -11.08 -17.15 -18.60
C LYS A 162 -12.05 -18.34 -18.62
N HIS A 163 -12.50 -18.81 -17.46
CA HIS A 163 -13.46 -19.91 -17.34
C HIS A 163 -14.77 -19.60 -18.08
N TRP A 164 -15.25 -18.36 -17.97
CA TRP A 164 -16.46 -17.91 -18.66
C TRP A 164 -16.25 -17.57 -20.14
N ASN A 165 -15.02 -17.68 -20.67
CA ASN A 165 -14.64 -17.37 -22.05
C ASN A 165 -15.11 -15.96 -22.50
N VAL A 166 -14.99 -14.99 -21.59
CA VAL A 166 -15.40 -13.61 -21.80
C VAL A 166 -14.18 -12.81 -22.26
N TYR A 167 -14.36 -11.99 -23.29
CA TYR A 167 -13.31 -11.02 -23.64
C TYR A 167 -13.20 -9.98 -22.53
N TYR A 168 -11.97 -9.66 -22.13
CA TYR A 168 -11.69 -8.61 -21.17
C TYR A 168 -10.38 -7.87 -21.45
N GLU A 169 -10.32 -6.63 -20.99
CA GLU A 169 -9.13 -5.79 -20.87
C GLU A 169 -8.86 -5.57 -19.38
N SER A 170 -7.58 -5.42 -19.01
CA SER A 170 -7.19 -5.12 -17.62
C SER A 170 -6.12 -4.04 -17.56
N GLN A 171 -6.21 -3.16 -16.58
CA GLN A 171 -5.21 -2.15 -16.28
C GLN A 171 -4.89 -2.14 -14.79
N GLU A 172 -3.61 -2.22 -14.45
CA GLU A 172 -3.14 -2.18 -13.07
C GLU A 172 -2.89 -0.75 -12.61
N TYR A 173 -3.30 -0.48 -11.38
CA TYR A 173 -3.10 0.77 -10.69
C TYR A 173 -2.41 0.46 -9.36
N GLU A 174 -1.12 0.76 -9.28
CA GLU A 174 -0.34 0.49 -8.06
C GLU A 174 -0.77 1.38 -6.88
N LEU A 175 -1.27 2.57 -7.20
CA LEU A 175 -1.69 3.59 -6.24
C LEU A 175 -3.05 4.12 -6.68
N LEU A 176 -4.12 3.52 -6.16
CA LEU A 176 -5.46 4.03 -6.35
C LEU A 176 -6.06 4.42 -4.99
N PRO A 177 -6.39 5.72 -4.78
CA PRO A 177 -7.11 6.14 -3.59
C PRO A 177 -8.45 5.40 -3.56
N LEU A 178 -8.72 4.67 -2.48
CA LEU A 178 -10.05 4.17 -2.23
C LEU A 178 -10.94 5.37 -1.99
N MET A 179 -11.78 5.69 -2.98
CA MET A 179 -12.71 6.80 -2.87
C MET A 179 -13.45 6.68 -1.53
N ARG A 180 -13.35 7.72 -0.70
CA ARG A 180 -14.33 7.89 0.37
C ARG A 180 -15.68 7.97 -0.34
N LYS A 181 -16.65 7.15 0.08
CA LYS A 181 -18.04 7.55 -0.15
C LYS A 181 -18.16 8.89 0.56
N GLU A 182 -18.20 9.98 -0.19
CA GLU A 182 -18.57 11.27 0.39
C GLU A 182 -19.97 11.05 0.96
N VAL A 183 -20.05 11.03 2.29
CA VAL A 183 -21.33 11.19 2.96
C VAL A 183 -21.62 12.66 2.78
N PHE A 184 -22.41 12.98 1.75
CA PHE A 184 -23.06 14.28 1.70
C PHE A 184 -23.93 14.36 2.95
N LEU A 185 -23.46 15.13 3.95
CA LEU A 185 -24.22 15.50 5.14
C LEU A 185 -25.34 16.46 4.74
#